data_AF-A0A1V5GIX5-F1
#
_entry.id   AF-A0A1V5GIX5-F1
#
_cell.length_a   1.000
_cell.length_b   1.000
_cell.length_c   1.000
_cell.angle_alpha   90.00
_cell.angle_beta   90.00
_cell.angle_gamma   90.00
#
_symmetry.space_group_name_H-M   'P 1'
#
loop_
_entity.id
_entity.type
_entity.pdbx_description
1 polymer ?
#
loop_
_entity_poly.entity_id
_entity_poly.type
_entity_poly.pdbx_seq_one_letter_code
_entity_poly.pdbx_strand_id
1 'polypeptide(L)'
;MRPVIAVKAGNPRNIQTLEDLLREDVKLALANPDAASVGKQTQELLAEHGLWERAEAAVRDRGVFKPTVNELAMDVKIGSATAAIVWDSIAAQYPELEAIAIAGASTVDISIGVLDWCANPRRALHFCRYLSAPEKGGRIFEQMGFAPIPGDAWADEPEIVYFSGTVNRLAIQDSIREFEEREGVRFTTVFNGCGILVGQMKSGGYCDAYQSCDESFLPPVASLFDGFAEVSQMEIVIATRKGNPKGIRSVEDLTREGIKIGVCNEQLSALGALTAHLLDAMGLKERVMANVVVQQAVGDMLVAQLVAGDLDAVIVYSANIATRRDSVDSLPIGDEGARALQTFSIRSESRYKNILRRFFEKLKSDVSLQRYEDASFTVLLKNSSLPDEKKHD
;
A
#
# COMPACT_ATOMS: atom_id res chain seq x y z
N MET A 1 -12.98 -18.23 -4.46
CA MET A 1 -13.99 -19.30 -4.67
C MET A 1 -14.95 -19.31 -3.51
N ARG A 2 -16.18 -19.81 -3.68
CA ARG A 2 -17.18 -19.87 -2.59
C ARG A 2 -17.91 -21.21 -2.57
N PRO A 3 -18.40 -21.66 -1.41
CA PRO A 3 -19.24 -22.85 -1.34
C PRO A 3 -20.55 -22.66 -2.11
N VAL A 4 -20.95 -23.68 -2.85
CA VAL A 4 -22.22 -23.77 -3.58
C VAL A 4 -22.81 -25.16 -3.41
N ILE A 5 -24.13 -25.28 -3.55
CA ILE A 5 -24.77 -26.58 -3.65
C ILE A 5 -24.65 -27.03 -5.11
N ALA A 6 -23.91 -28.11 -5.37
CA ALA A 6 -23.91 -28.78 -6.65
C ALA A 6 -25.02 -29.83 -6.72
N VAL A 7 -25.82 -29.75 -7.77
CA VAL A 7 -26.84 -30.72 -8.16
C VAL A 7 -26.65 -31.11 -9.61
N LYS A 8 -27.35 -32.15 -10.09
CA LYS A 8 -27.40 -32.44 -11.53
C LYS A 8 -28.06 -31.28 -12.28
N ALA A 9 -27.57 -31.00 -13.49
CA ALA A 9 -28.11 -29.99 -14.38
C ALA A 9 -29.63 -30.11 -14.56
N GLY A 10 -30.33 -28.98 -14.47
CA GLY A 10 -31.79 -28.91 -14.49
C GLY A 10 -32.43 -29.14 -13.12
N ASN A 11 -31.61 -29.29 -12.07
CA ASN A 11 -32.02 -29.40 -10.67
C ASN A 11 -33.28 -30.26 -10.44
N PRO A 12 -33.24 -31.57 -10.76
CA PRO A 12 -34.43 -32.42 -10.80
C PRO A 12 -35.14 -32.62 -9.45
N ARG A 13 -34.51 -32.24 -8.34
CA ARG A 13 -35.07 -32.30 -6.98
C ARG A 13 -35.52 -30.95 -6.43
N ASN A 14 -35.39 -29.90 -7.23
CA ASN A 14 -35.71 -28.52 -6.88
C ASN A 14 -35.08 -28.10 -5.54
N ILE A 15 -33.78 -28.35 -5.39
CA ILE A 15 -33.01 -27.93 -4.22
C ILE A 15 -32.67 -26.45 -4.41
N GLN A 16 -32.98 -25.62 -3.41
CA GLN A 16 -32.73 -24.18 -3.49
C GLN A 16 -32.05 -23.64 -2.23
N THR A 17 -32.26 -24.27 -1.08
CA THR A 17 -31.69 -23.83 0.21
C THR A 17 -30.88 -24.91 0.91
N LEU A 18 -30.21 -24.55 2.00
CA LEU A 18 -29.48 -25.49 2.85
C LEU A 18 -30.42 -26.50 3.52
N GLU A 19 -31.64 -26.09 3.87
CA GLU A 19 -32.65 -26.95 4.48
C GLU A 19 -33.14 -28.04 3.52
N ASP A 20 -33.20 -27.76 2.22
CA ASP A 20 -33.57 -28.76 1.21
C ASP A 20 -32.60 -29.95 1.21
N LEU A 21 -31.34 -29.74 1.59
CA LEU A 21 -30.33 -30.81 1.71
C LEU A 21 -30.69 -31.84 2.78
N LEU A 22 -31.56 -31.48 3.73
CA LEU A 22 -31.97 -32.33 4.84
C LEU A 22 -33.22 -33.17 4.54
N ARG A 23 -33.82 -33.01 3.35
CA ARG A 23 -34.95 -33.85 2.91
C ARG A 23 -34.55 -35.32 2.85
N GLU A 24 -35.53 -36.21 3.05
CA GLU A 24 -35.29 -37.66 3.04
C GLU A 24 -34.93 -38.20 1.65
N ASP A 25 -35.41 -37.56 0.59
CA ASP A 25 -35.12 -37.94 -0.80
C ASP A 25 -33.79 -37.39 -1.34
N VAL A 26 -33.01 -36.72 -0.49
CA VAL A 26 -31.69 -36.16 -0.82
C VAL A 26 -30.59 -37.01 -0.21
N LYS A 27 -29.77 -37.62 -1.08
CA LYS A 27 -28.50 -38.23 -0.71
C LYS A 27 -27.43 -37.16 -0.72
N LEU A 28 -27.12 -36.61 0.45
CA LEU A 28 -26.16 -35.52 0.62
C LEU A 28 -24.72 -36.06 0.66
N ALA A 29 -23.84 -35.51 -0.17
CA ALA A 29 -22.40 -35.76 -0.06
C ALA A 29 -21.68 -34.52 0.46
N LEU A 30 -20.91 -34.66 1.55
CA LEU A 30 -20.11 -33.58 2.12
C LEU A 30 -18.64 -33.96 2.18
N ALA A 31 -17.76 -32.97 2.08
CA ALA A 31 -16.35 -33.19 2.31
C ALA A 31 -16.10 -33.38 3.81
N ASN A 32 -15.15 -34.24 4.17
CA ASN A 32 -14.73 -34.39 5.55
C ASN A 32 -14.06 -33.07 6.03
N PRO A 33 -14.57 -32.42 7.11
CA PRO A 33 -13.99 -31.18 7.63
C PRO A 33 -12.53 -31.28 8.04
N ASP A 34 -12.07 -32.46 8.48
CA ASP A 34 -10.69 -32.68 8.91
C ASP A 34 -9.72 -32.88 7.73
N ALA A 35 -10.24 -33.17 6.53
CA ALA A 35 -9.43 -33.53 5.37
C ALA A 35 -9.44 -32.45 4.27
N ALA A 36 -10.50 -31.65 4.17
CA ALA A 36 -10.69 -30.73 3.06
C ALA A 36 -11.19 -29.36 3.51
N SER A 37 -10.60 -28.31 2.92
CA SER A 37 -10.98 -26.92 3.18
C SER A 37 -12.47 -26.65 2.95
N VAL A 38 -13.07 -27.20 1.89
CA VAL A 38 -14.52 -27.05 1.64
C VAL A 38 -15.36 -27.72 2.72
N GLY A 39 -14.87 -28.81 3.32
CA GLY A 39 -15.55 -29.49 4.42
C GLY A 39 -15.59 -28.62 5.66
N LYS A 40 -14.46 -28.02 6.03
CA LYS A 40 -14.38 -27.07 7.14
C LYS A 40 -15.30 -25.86 6.92
N GLN A 41 -15.25 -25.26 5.73
CA GLN A 41 -16.11 -24.11 5.38
C GLN A 41 -17.59 -24.48 5.35
N THR A 42 -17.91 -25.69 4.89
CA THR A 42 -19.28 -26.21 4.92
C THR A 42 -19.76 -26.43 6.36
N GLN A 43 -18.90 -26.95 7.24
CA GLN A 43 -19.23 -27.12 8.65
C GLN A 43 -19.50 -25.79 9.34
N GLU A 44 -18.62 -24.81 9.15
CA GLU A 44 -18.80 -23.44 9.69
C GLU A 44 -20.11 -22.83 9.17
N LEU A 45 -20.34 -22.85 7.86
CA LEU A 45 -21.55 -22.32 7.23
C LEU A 45 -22.84 -22.99 7.73
N LEU A 46 -22.87 -24.32 7.83
CA LEU A 46 -24.03 -25.05 8.34
C LEU A 46 -24.21 -24.84 9.86
N ALA A 47 -23.14 -24.68 10.62
CA ALA A 47 -23.21 -24.40 12.05
C ALA A 47 -23.79 -23.01 12.33
N GLU A 48 -23.40 -21.99 11.55
CA GLU A 48 -23.97 -20.63 11.61
C GLU A 48 -25.50 -20.63 11.38
N HIS A 49 -26.00 -21.56 10.56
CA HIS A 49 -27.43 -21.74 10.30
C HIS A 49 -28.10 -22.74 11.24
N GLY A 50 -27.38 -23.33 12.21
CA GLY A 50 -27.91 -24.34 13.13
C GLY A 50 -28.27 -25.68 12.47
N LEU A 51 -27.71 -25.98 11.30
CA LEU A 51 -28.03 -27.15 10.48
C LEU A 51 -26.97 -28.26 10.54
N TRP A 52 -25.76 -27.99 11.05
CA TRP A 52 -24.62 -28.93 10.99
C TRP A 52 -24.95 -30.33 11.53
N GLU A 53 -25.44 -30.44 12.77
CA GLU A 53 -25.74 -31.74 13.40
C GLU A 53 -26.74 -32.56 12.59
N ARG A 54 -27.76 -31.90 12.02
CA ARG A 54 -28.78 -32.55 11.20
C ARG A 54 -28.21 -32.97 9.84
N ALA A 55 -27.36 -32.15 9.24
CA ALA A 55 -26.68 -32.47 8.00
C ALA A 55 -25.70 -33.63 8.18
N GLU A 56 -24.89 -33.62 9.23
CA GLU A 56 -23.97 -34.70 9.56
C GLU A 56 -24.71 -36.03 9.76
N ALA A 57 -25.79 -36.02 10.54
CA ALA A 57 -26.63 -37.20 10.74
C ALA A 57 -27.21 -37.71 9.40
N ALA A 58 -27.73 -36.81 8.55
CA ALA A 58 -28.25 -37.17 7.23
C ALA A 58 -27.17 -37.77 6.31
N VAL A 59 -25.95 -37.24 6.34
CA VAL A 59 -24.83 -37.78 5.56
C VAL A 59 -24.43 -39.17 6.05
N ARG A 60 -24.40 -39.41 7.37
CA ARG A 60 -24.08 -40.73 7.94
C ARG A 60 -25.15 -41.78 7.67
N ASP A 61 -26.41 -41.37 7.64
CA ASP A 61 -27.57 -42.24 7.43
C ASP A 61 -27.76 -42.62 5.96
N ARG A 62 -27.78 -41.64 5.05
CA ARG A 62 -28.17 -41.83 3.64
C ARG A 62 -27.25 -41.17 2.61
N GLY A 63 -26.18 -40.55 3.08
CA GLY A 63 -25.22 -39.80 2.25
C GLY A 63 -23.82 -40.42 2.26
N VAL A 64 -22.82 -39.58 2.04
CA VAL A 64 -21.41 -39.99 2.11
C VAL A 64 -20.50 -38.82 2.47
N PHE A 65 -19.50 -39.09 3.31
CA PHE A 65 -18.35 -38.19 3.47
C PHE A 65 -17.23 -38.57 2.52
N LYS A 66 -16.65 -37.59 1.83
CA LYS A 66 -15.49 -37.79 0.94
C LYS A 66 -14.28 -36.97 1.38
N PRO A 67 -13.05 -37.47 1.14
CA PRO A 67 -11.84 -36.74 1.49
C PRO A 67 -11.54 -35.59 0.52
N THR A 68 -12.08 -35.59 -0.71
CA THR A 68 -11.80 -34.55 -1.71
C THR A 68 -13.06 -33.98 -2.35
N VAL A 69 -13.00 -32.70 -2.74
CA VAL A 69 -14.11 -31.99 -3.41
C VAL A 69 -14.42 -32.55 -4.80
N ASN A 70 -13.42 -33.10 -5.50
CA ASN A 70 -13.59 -33.70 -6.82
C ASN A 70 -14.44 -34.98 -6.76
N GLU A 71 -14.26 -35.78 -5.71
CA GLU A 71 -15.10 -36.96 -5.49
C GLU A 71 -16.56 -36.59 -5.26
N LEU A 72 -16.84 -35.50 -4.54
CA LEU A 72 -18.20 -35.00 -4.34
C LEU A 72 -18.87 -34.61 -5.66
N ALA A 73 -18.18 -33.83 -6.48
CA ALA A 73 -18.69 -33.42 -7.78
C ALA A 73 -18.96 -34.64 -8.67
N MET A 74 -18.05 -35.63 -8.65
CA MET A 74 -18.22 -36.88 -9.39
C MET A 74 -19.43 -37.69 -8.89
N ASP A 75 -19.65 -37.78 -7.57
CA ASP A 75 -20.78 -38.50 -7.00
C ASP A 75 -22.14 -37.90 -7.41
N VAL A 76 -22.24 -36.57 -7.45
CA VAL A 76 -23.43 -35.88 -7.97
C VAL A 76 -23.57 -36.14 -9.48
N LYS A 77 -22.47 -36.05 -10.24
CA LYS A 77 -22.46 -36.28 -11.69
C LYS A 77 -22.97 -37.67 -12.06
N ILE A 78 -22.44 -38.73 -11.43
CA ILE A 78 -22.89 -40.10 -11.71
C ILE A 78 -24.24 -40.42 -11.04
N GLY A 79 -24.65 -39.63 -10.04
CA GLY A 79 -25.92 -39.77 -9.33
C GLY A 79 -25.87 -40.76 -8.17
N SER A 80 -24.69 -41.09 -7.65
CA SER A 80 -24.56 -41.79 -6.36
C SER A 80 -25.00 -40.87 -5.21
N ALA A 81 -24.79 -39.55 -5.35
CA ALA A 81 -25.34 -38.50 -4.51
C ALA A 81 -26.36 -37.64 -5.28
N THR A 82 -27.33 -37.07 -4.55
CA THR A 82 -28.34 -36.15 -5.09
C THR A 82 -27.82 -34.72 -5.13
N ALA A 83 -27.09 -34.33 -4.09
CA ALA A 83 -26.52 -33.00 -3.94
C ALA A 83 -25.22 -33.07 -3.14
N ALA A 84 -24.34 -32.09 -3.35
CA ALA A 84 -23.14 -31.90 -2.56
C ALA A 84 -22.86 -30.42 -2.33
N ILE A 85 -22.13 -30.08 -1.27
CA ILE A 85 -21.55 -28.74 -1.14
C ILE A 85 -20.11 -28.79 -1.66
N VAL A 86 -19.83 -28.01 -2.69
CA VAL A 86 -18.54 -27.95 -3.39
C VAL A 86 -18.14 -26.48 -3.61
N TRP A 87 -16.95 -26.24 -4.17
CA TRP A 87 -16.58 -24.92 -4.65
C TRP A 87 -17.27 -24.59 -5.98
N ASP A 88 -17.67 -23.34 -6.16
CA ASP A 88 -18.18 -22.82 -7.44
C ASP A 88 -17.26 -23.11 -8.62
N SER A 89 -15.95 -22.93 -8.43
CA SER A 89 -14.93 -23.25 -9.44
C SER A 89 -14.87 -24.72 -9.82
N ILE A 90 -15.21 -25.63 -8.89
CA ILE A 90 -15.28 -27.07 -9.19
C ILE A 90 -16.56 -27.39 -9.93
N ALA A 91 -17.71 -26.89 -9.47
CA ALA A 91 -18.98 -27.11 -10.16
C ALA A 91 -18.93 -26.62 -11.62
N ALA A 92 -18.29 -25.46 -11.88
CA ALA A 92 -18.13 -24.90 -13.21
C ALA A 92 -17.33 -25.80 -14.20
N GLN A 93 -16.53 -26.74 -13.69
CA GLN A 93 -15.74 -27.66 -14.52
C GLN A 93 -16.54 -28.89 -14.97
N TYR A 94 -17.76 -29.10 -14.45
CA TYR A 94 -18.63 -30.22 -14.81
C TYR A 94 -19.92 -29.68 -15.46
N PRO A 95 -20.05 -29.72 -16.80
CA PRO A 95 -21.27 -29.27 -17.49
C PRO A 95 -22.54 -30.01 -17.07
N GLU A 96 -22.40 -31.20 -16.49
CA GLU A 96 -23.52 -32.01 -15.98
C GLU A 96 -24.02 -31.54 -14.62
N LEU A 97 -23.35 -30.57 -13.99
CA LEU A 97 -23.70 -30.01 -12.70
C LEU A 97 -24.28 -28.60 -12.85
N GLU A 98 -25.18 -28.27 -11.94
CA GLU A 98 -25.71 -26.93 -11.73
C GLU A 98 -25.33 -26.48 -10.31
N ALA A 99 -24.81 -25.27 -10.22
CA ALA A 99 -24.40 -24.66 -8.96
C ALA A 99 -25.50 -23.72 -8.45
N ILE A 100 -26.03 -24.03 -7.27
CA ILE A 100 -26.99 -23.18 -6.56
C ILE A 100 -26.22 -22.36 -5.52
N ALA A 101 -26.37 -21.05 -5.58
CA ALA A 101 -25.73 -20.13 -4.65
C ALA A 101 -26.30 -20.32 -3.24
N ILE A 102 -25.42 -20.32 -2.23
CA ILE A 102 -25.82 -20.38 -0.83
C ILE A 102 -25.82 -18.96 -0.27
N ALA A 103 -26.94 -18.51 0.30
CA ALA A 103 -27.01 -17.22 0.97
C ALA A 103 -26.06 -17.20 2.18
N GLY A 104 -25.32 -16.10 2.34
CA GLY A 104 -24.34 -15.94 3.44
C GLY A 104 -23.00 -16.65 3.23
N ALA A 105 -22.81 -17.39 2.13
CA ALA A 105 -21.55 -18.06 1.86
C ALA A 105 -20.42 -17.06 1.53
N SER A 106 -19.38 -17.04 2.36
CA SER A 106 -18.19 -16.23 2.15
C SER A 106 -17.30 -16.75 1.03
N THR A 107 -16.59 -15.84 0.38
CA THR A 107 -15.52 -16.18 -0.55
C THR A 107 -14.23 -16.49 0.20
N VAL A 108 -13.51 -17.49 -0.28
CA VAL A 108 -12.18 -17.88 0.18
C VAL A 108 -11.16 -17.57 -0.90
N ASP A 109 -10.05 -16.96 -0.49
CA ASP A 109 -8.93 -16.61 -1.35
C ASP A 109 -7.96 -17.80 -1.53
N ILE A 110 -7.37 -17.86 -2.72
CA ILE A 110 -6.27 -18.77 -3.01
C ILE A 110 -4.99 -17.95 -3.01
N SER A 111 -4.07 -18.29 -2.11
CA SER A 111 -2.84 -17.54 -1.92
C SER A 111 -1.63 -18.33 -2.39
N ILE A 112 -0.68 -17.64 -3.00
CA ILE A 112 0.68 -18.13 -3.24
C ILE A 112 1.64 -17.40 -2.31
N GLY A 113 2.38 -18.15 -1.50
CA GLY A 113 3.39 -17.62 -0.58
C GLY A 113 4.79 -17.75 -1.18
N VAL A 114 5.60 -16.69 -1.06
CA VAL A 114 7.04 -16.75 -1.29
C VAL A 114 7.71 -16.75 0.07
N LEU A 115 8.51 -17.78 0.36
CA LEU A 115 9.22 -17.91 1.63
C LEU A 115 10.26 -16.80 1.78
N ASP A 116 10.45 -16.30 3.01
CA ASP A 116 11.44 -15.25 3.30
C ASP A 116 12.88 -15.69 3.00
N TRP A 117 13.15 -16.99 3.12
CA TRP A 117 14.45 -17.62 2.80
C TRP A 117 14.47 -18.24 1.39
N CYS A 118 13.61 -17.81 0.48
CA CYS A 118 13.62 -18.28 -0.90
C CYS A 118 15.00 -18.00 -1.53
N ALA A 119 15.65 -19.05 -2.06
CA ALA A 119 16.97 -18.91 -2.70
C ALA A 119 16.94 -18.05 -3.98
N ASN A 120 15.77 -17.91 -4.61
CA ASN A 120 15.59 -17.07 -5.81
C ASN A 120 14.25 -16.32 -5.74
N PRO A 121 14.15 -15.29 -4.88
CA PRO A 121 12.91 -14.57 -4.66
C PRO A 121 12.47 -13.84 -5.93
N ARG A 122 13.42 -13.31 -6.72
CA ARG A 122 13.13 -12.65 -8.00
C ARG A 122 12.35 -13.53 -8.96
N ARG A 123 12.77 -14.78 -9.18
CA ARG A 123 12.04 -15.72 -10.06
C ARG A 123 10.72 -16.17 -9.46
N ALA A 124 10.66 -16.41 -8.15
CA ALA A 124 9.41 -16.79 -7.49
C ALA A 124 8.36 -15.68 -7.61
N LEU A 125 8.74 -14.43 -7.33
CA LEU A 125 7.85 -13.26 -7.44
C LEU A 125 7.47 -12.95 -8.89
N HIS A 126 8.37 -13.17 -9.86
CA HIS A 126 8.03 -13.10 -11.28
C HIS A 126 6.94 -14.11 -11.66
N PHE A 127 7.03 -15.35 -11.19
CA PHE A 127 5.98 -16.35 -11.39
C PHE A 127 4.67 -15.98 -10.68
N CYS A 128 4.73 -15.47 -9.45
CA CYS A 128 3.53 -14.99 -8.75
C CYS A 128 2.81 -13.88 -9.55
N ARG A 129 3.57 -12.91 -10.11
CA ARG A 129 3.01 -11.87 -10.99
C ARG A 129 2.42 -12.47 -12.26
N TYR A 130 3.04 -13.50 -12.84
CA TYR A 130 2.49 -14.17 -14.02
C TYR A 130 1.13 -14.82 -13.72
N LEU A 131 1.03 -15.49 -12.58
CA LEU A 131 -0.19 -16.16 -12.15
C LEU A 131 -1.33 -15.16 -11.88
N SER A 132 -1.04 -14.02 -11.25
CA SER A 132 -2.07 -13.03 -10.92
C SER A 132 -2.37 -12.03 -12.03
N ALA A 133 -1.48 -11.86 -13.01
CA ALA A 133 -1.68 -10.88 -14.08
C ALA A 133 -2.96 -11.18 -14.89
N PRO A 134 -3.86 -10.19 -15.09
CA PRO A 134 -5.13 -10.38 -15.79
C PRO A 134 -4.96 -10.98 -17.19
N GLU A 135 -3.92 -10.58 -17.91
CA GLU A 135 -3.67 -11.02 -19.30
C GLU A 135 -2.97 -12.39 -19.39
N LYS A 136 -2.55 -12.96 -18.26
CA LYS A 136 -1.79 -14.22 -18.17
C LYS A 136 -2.54 -15.26 -17.34
N GLY A 137 -2.09 -15.53 -16.12
CA GLY A 137 -2.71 -16.52 -15.26
C GLY A 137 -4.14 -16.16 -14.90
N GLY A 138 -4.44 -14.88 -14.67
CA GLY A 138 -5.80 -14.42 -14.33
C GLY A 138 -6.86 -14.91 -15.32
N ARG A 139 -6.58 -14.80 -16.63
CA ARG A 139 -7.45 -15.31 -17.70
C ARG A 139 -7.64 -16.84 -17.63
N ILE A 140 -6.60 -17.59 -17.27
CA ILE A 140 -6.68 -19.05 -17.14
C ILE A 140 -7.53 -19.40 -15.91
N PHE A 141 -7.32 -18.71 -14.79
CA PHE A 141 -8.15 -18.88 -13.58
C PHE A 141 -9.63 -18.63 -13.88
N GLU A 142 -9.95 -17.55 -14.60
CA GLU A 142 -11.31 -17.24 -15.04
C GLU A 142 -11.91 -18.36 -15.91
N GLN A 143 -11.15 -18.85 -16.90
CA GLN A 143 -11.57 -19.99 -17.75
C GLN A 143 -11.80 -21.28 -16.96
N MET A 144 -11.14 -21.45 -15.82
CA MET A 144 -11.30 -22.58 -14.92
C MET A 144 -12.38 -22.36 -13.84
N GLY A 145 -13.14 -21.26 -13.93
CA GLY A 145 -14.26 -20.96 -13.02
C GLY A 145 -13.85 -20.32 -11.70
N PHE A 146 -12.61 -19.86 -11.56
CA PHE A 146 -12.18 -19.05 -10.42
C PHE A 146 -12.47 -17.58 -10.68
N ALA A 147 -12.78 -16.82 -9.62
CA ALA A 147 -12.79 -15.36 -9.69
C ALA A 147 -11.35 -14.84 -9.51
N PRO A 148 -10.71 -14.26 -10.54
CA PRO A 148 -9.38 -13.70 -10.40
C PRO A 148 -9.42 -12.43 -9.54
N ILE A 149 -8.41 -12.26 -8.68
CA ILE A 149 -8.19 -10.99 -7.98
C ILE A 149 -7.56 -9.97 -8.94
N PRO A 150 -7.79 -8.65 -8.75
CA PRO A 150 -7.12 -7.62 -9.53
C PRO A 150 -5.60 -7.71 -9.39
N GLY A 151 -4.94 -8.25 -10.41
CA GLY A 151 -3.48 -8.34 -10.50
C GLY A 151 -2.86 -7.12 -11.17
N ASP A 152 -1.53 -6.99 -11.03
CA ASP A 152 -0.79 -6.01 -11.82
C ASP A 152 -0.71 -6.47 -13.29
N ALA A 153 -0.74 -5.53 -14.22
CA ALA A 153 -0.67 -5.87 -15.64
C ALA A 153 0.70 -6.46 -16.00
N TRP A 154 0.71 -7.52 -16.81
CA TRP A 154 1.93 -8.28 -17.08
C TRP A 154 3.08 -7.45 -17.70
N ALA A 155 4.28 -7.63 -17.15
CA ALA A 155 5.56 -7.23 -17.72
C ALA A 155 6.67 -8.14 -17.16
N ASP A 156 7.66 -8.48 -17.99
CA ASP A 156 8.80 -9.29 -17.53
C ASP A 156 9.66 -8.56 -16.50
N GLU A 157 9.89 -7.27 -16.73
CA GLU A 157 10.51 -6.35 -15.77
C GLU A 157 9.63 -5.09 -15.68
N PRO A 158 8.70 -5.03 -14.71
CA PRO A 158 7.85 -3.87 -14.50
C PRO A 158 8.66 -2.60 -14.27
N GLU A 159 8.31 -1.53 -14.99
CA GLU A 159 8.90 -0.19 -14.82
C GLU A 159 7.90 0.72 -14.12
N ILE A 160 8.28 1.21 -12.94
CA ILE A 160 7.43 1.99 -12.04
C ILE A 160 7.98 3.42 -12.01
N VAL A 161 7.16 4.41 -12.37
CA VAL A 161 7.56 5.81 -12.28
C VAL A 161 7.23 6.33 -10.89
N TYR A 162 8.26 6.73 -10.15
CA TYR A 162 8.12 7.08 -8.74
C TYR A 162 8.56 8.52 -8.48
N PHE A 163 7.62 9.38 -8.10
CA PHE A 163 7.91 10.77 -7.77
C PHE A 163 8.09 10.90 -6.26
N SER A 164 9.17 11.54 -5.84
CA SER A 164 9.41 11.76 -4.42
C SER A 164 10.07 13.11 -4.16
N GLY A 165 9.65 13.75 -3.07
CA GLY A 165 10.39 14.87 -2.51
C GLY A 165 11.87 14.52 -2.27
N THR A 166 12.79 15.44 -2.58
CA THR A 166 14.25 15.19 -2.54
C THR A 166 14.74 14.69 -1.18
N VAL A 167 14.23 15.25 -0.07
CA VAL A 167 14.71 14.90 1.28
C VAL A 167 14.43 13.44 1.65
N ASN A 168 13.33 12.87 1.15
CA ASN A 168 12.96 11.48 1.41
C ASN A 168 13.99 10.49 0.87
N ARG A 169 14.78 10.90 -0.14
CA ARG A 169 15.84 10.09 -0.74
C ARG A 169 16.82 9.53 0.30
N LEU A 170 17.08 10.31 1.36
CA LEU A 170 17.99 9.92 2.45
C LEU A 170 17.54 8.63 3.15
N ALA A 171 16.23 8.40 3.27
CA ALA A 171 15.66 7.23 3.94
C ALA A 171 15.33 6.08 2.97
N ILE A 172 14.89 6.40 1.74
CA ILE A 172 14.25 5.40 0.88
C ILE A 172 15.12 4.82 -0.23
N GLN A 173 16.22 5.49 -0.62
CA GLN A 173 16.98 5.09 -1.82
C GLN A 173 17.50 3.64 -1.74
N ASP A 174 17.98 3.23 -0.57
CA ASP A 174 18.49 1.87 -0.38
C ASP A 174 17.37 0.84 -0.32
N SER A 175 16.22 1.21 0.28
CA SER A 175 15.04 0.36 0.29
C SER A 175 14.47 0.15 -1.11
N ILE A 176 14.54 1.16 -1.99
CA ILE A 176 14.19 1.02 -3.41
C ILE A 176 15.11 0.00 -4.08
N ARG A 177 16.43 0.16 -3.96
CA ARG A 177 17.41 -0.75 -4.60
C ARG A 177 17.23 -2.20 -4.17
N GLU A 178 17.08 -2.44 -2.87
CA GLU A 178 16.83 -3.78 -2.34
C GLU A 178 15.50 -4.37 -2.82
N PHE A 179 14.48 -3.53 -2.94
CA PHE A 179 13.17 -3.95 -3.44
C PHE A 179 13.23 -4.30 -4.93
N GLU A 180 13.87 -3.48 -5.75
CA GLU A 180 14.12 -3.75 -7.17
C GLU A 180 14.83 -5.10 -7.38
N GLU A 181 15.90 -5.35 -6.61
CA GLU A 181 16.67 -6.59 -6.69
C GLU A 181 15.83 -7.81 -6.30
N ARG A 182 15.11 -7.74 -5.17
CA ARG A 182 14.28 -8.83 -4.68
C ARG A 182 13.10 -9.13 -5.61
N GLU A 183 12.42 -8.10 -6.08
CA GLU A 183 11.17 -8.24 -6.83
C GLU A 183 11.41 -8.42 -8.33
N GLY A 184 12.58 -8.03 -8.85
CA GLY A 184 12.85 -7.99 -10.29
C GLY A 184 11.99 -6.96 -11.00
N VAL A 185 11.96 -5.74 -10.47
CA VAL A 185 11.26 -4.57 -11.01
C VAL A 185 12.26 -3.40 -11.09
N ARG A 186 11.89 -2.34 -11.82
CA ARG A 186 12.70 -1.14 -11.97
C ARG A 186 11.91 0.11 -11.61
N PHE A 187 12.46 0.94 -10.73
CA PHE A 187 11.92 2.23 -10.34
C PHE A 187 12.62 3.33 -11.14
N THR A 188 11.85 4.04 -11.97
CA THR A 188 12.29 5.31 -12.56
C THR A 188 11.96 6.42 -11.59
N THR A 189 12.91 6.73 -10.70
CA THR A 189 12.72 7.71 -9.63
C THR A 189 12.95 9.15 -10.10
N VAL A 190 12.06 10.07 -9.75
CA VAL A 190 12.26 11.52 -9.91
C VAL A 190 12.26 12.16 -8.52
N PHE A 191 13.44 12.59 -8.08
CA PHE A 191 13.62 13.33 -6.84
C PHE A 191 13.68 14.83 -7.12
N ASN A 192 12.69 15.59 -6.65
CA ASN A 192 12.66 17.04 -6.84
C ASN A 192 11.84 17.76 -5.76
N GLY A 193 11.73 19.09 -5.84
CA GLY A 193 10.80 19.86 -5.01
C GLY A 193 9.35 19.47 -5.25
N CYS A 194 8.57 19.32 -4.18
CA CYS A 194 7.17 18.86 -4.27
C CYS A 194 6.31 19.76 -5.16
N GLY A 195 6.54 21.08 -5.17
CA GLY A 195 5.84 22.00 -6.07
C GLY A 195 6.14 21.74 -7.56
N ILE A 196 7.37 21.36 -7.88
CA ILE A 196 7.77 20.99 -9.24
C ILE A 196 7.10 19.67 -9.66
N LEU A 197 7.10 18.66 -8.78
CA LEU A 197 6.47 17.37 -9.04
C LEU A 197 4.94 17.50 -9.22
N VAL A 198 4.30 18.30 -8.36
CA VAL A 198 2.89 18.68 -8.49
C VAL A 198 2.63 19.39 -9.81
N GLY A 199 3.46 20.37 -10.17
CA GLY A 199 3.37 21.07 -11.47
C GLY A 199 3.48 20.13 -12.67
N GLN A 200 4.40 19.15 -12.61
CA GLN A 200 4.54 18.11 -13.63
C GLN A 200 3.28 17.25 -13.73
N MET A 201 2.74 16.76 -12.62
CA MET A 201 1.50 15.96 -12.59
C MET A 201 0.31 16.74 -13.15
N LYS A 202 0.13 18.00 -12.75
CA LYS A 202 -0.93 18.88 -13.26
C LYS A 202 -0.81 19.18 -14.75
N SER A 203 0.41 19.11 -15.29
CA SER A 203 0.68 19.31 -16.72
C SER A 203 0.59 18.01 -17.54
N GLY A 204 0.06 16.92 -16.95
CA GLY A 204 -0.10 15.63 -17.62
C GLY A 204 1.06 14.66 -17.41
N GLY A 205 2.04 15.00 -16.57
CA GLY A 205 3.09 14.08 -16.15
C GLY A 205 2.52 12.86 -15.42
N TYR A 206 3.11 11.69 -15.65
CA TYR A 206 2.67 10.44 -15.05
C TYR A 206 3.67 9.95 -14.01
N CYS A 207 3.16 9.55 -12.84
CA CYS A 207 3.84 8.69 -11.87
C CYS A 207 2.87 7.61 -11.39
N ASP A 208 3.39 6.43 -11.07
CA ASP A 208 2.63 5.34 -10.46
C ASP A 208 2.42 5.55 -8.96
N ALA A 209 3.41 6.19 -8.30
CA ALA A 209 3.34 6.56 -6.90
C ALA A 209 4.04 7.89 -6.62
N TYR A 210 3.55 8.58 -5.60
CA TYR A 210 4.05 9.86 -5.14
C TYR A 210 4.33 9.82 -3.64
N GLN A 211 5.53 10.24 -3.22
CA GLN A 211 5.87 10.46 -1.82
C GLN A 211 6.19 11.94 -1.57
N SER A 212 5.27 12.64 -0.90
CA SER A 212 5.43 14.06 -0.60
C SER A 212 6.38 14.31 0.57
N CYS A 213 7.01 15.48 0.60
CA CYS A 213 7.71 15.97 1.80
C CYS A 213 6.73 16.48 2.87
N ASP A 214 5.54 16.91 2.45
CA ASP A 214 4.50 17.46 3.31
C ASP A 214 3.10 17.26 2.71
N GLU A 215 2.09 17.09 3.56
CA GLU A 215 0.71 16.91 3.14
C GLU A 215 0.12 18.10 2.38
N SER A 216 0.62 19.33 2.58
CA SER A 216 0.13 20.53 1.88
C SER A 216 0.26 20.49 0.35
N PHE A 217 1.06 19.57 -0.19
CA PHE A 217 1.24 19.36 -1.63
C PHE A 217 0.34 18.25 -2.21
N LEU A 218 -0.49 17.61 -1.39
CA LEU A 218 -1.45 16.60 -1.83
C LEU A 218 -2.72 17.19 -2.46
N PRO A 219 -3.39 18.21 -1.88
CA PRO A 219 -4.68 18.67 -2.37
C PRO A 219 -4.74 18.97 -3.89
N PRO A 220 -3.71 19.60 -4.51
CA PRO A 220 -3.74 19.90 -5.95
C PRO A 220 -3.73 18.67 -6.87
N VAL A 221 -3.36 17.49 -6.36
CA VAL A 221 -3.22 16.24 -7.13
C VAL A 221 -3.98 15.07 -6.51
N ALA A 222 -4.73 15.29 -5.43
CA ALA A 222 -5.39 14.24 -4.67
C ALA A 222 -6.33 13.37 -5.52
N SER A 223 -6.98 13.94 -6.55
CA SER A 223 -7.86 13.20 -7.45
C SER A 223 -7.16 12.17 -8.33
N LEU A 224 -5.82 12.18 -8.40
CA LEU A 224 -5.03 11.20 -9.13
C LEU A 224 -4.76 9.93 -8.31
N PHE A 225 -4.99 9.95 -6.99
CA PHE A 225 -4.54 8.90 -6.08
C PHE A 225 -5.72 8.28 -5.31
N ASP A 226 -5.58 6.99 -4.95
CA ASP A 226 -6.59 6.27 -4.16
C ASP A 226 -6.67 6.77 -2.70
N GLY A 227 -5.68 7.57 -2.29
CA GLY A 227 -5.58 8.26 -1.01
C GLY A 227 -4.12 8.43 -0.62
N PHE A 228 -3.87 8.68 0.67
CA PHE A 228 -2.54 8.95 1.20
C PHE A 228 -2.34 8.23 2.53
N ALA A 229 -1.15 7.68 2.72
CA ALA A 229 -0.71 7.06 3.96
C ALA A 229 0.40 7.92 4.58
N GLU A 230 0.34 8.15 5.88
CA GLU A 230 1.39 8.86 6.62
C GLU A 230 2.63 7.98 6.74
N VAL A 231 3.81 8.54 6.50
CA VAL A 231 5.07 7.80 6.43
C VAL A 231 5.96 8.18 7.60
N SER A 232 6.23 9.48 7.72
CA SER A 232 7.16 10.02 8.69
C SER A 232 6.86 11.48 8.94
N GLN A 233 7.53 12.05 9.95
CA GLN A 233 7.57 13.47 10.20
C GLN A 233 9.01 13.96 10.28
N MET A 234 9.21 15.25 10.02
CA MET A 234 10.47 15.95 10.25
C MET A 234 10.21 17.33 10.84
N GLU A 235 11.12 17.76 11.71
CA GLU A 235 11.07 19.09 12.34
C GLU A 235 11.67 20.14 11.41
N ILE A 236 11.09 21.33 11.43
CA ILE A 236 11.64 22.54 10.81
C ILE A 236 12.48 23.26 11.87
N VAL A 237 13.73 23.55 11.51
CA VAL A 237 14.73 24.13 12.42
C VAL A 237 15.37 25.35 11.79
N ILE A 238 15.91 26.22 12.64
CA ILE A 238 16.86 27.25 12.21
C ILE A 238 18.26 26.64 12.30
N ALA A 239 18.99 26.62 11.19
CA ALA A 239 20.39 26.22 11.17
C ALA A 239 21.28 27.45 11.04
N THR A 240 22.38 27.47 11.81
CA THR A 240 23.42 28.49 11.78
C THR A 240 24.79 27.84 11.60
N ARG A 241 25.83 28.59 11.24
CA ARG A 241 27.20 28.06 11.29
C ARG A 241 27.58 27.67 12.72
N LYS A 242 28.48 26.71 12.85
CA LYS A 242 28.99 26.25 14.15
C LYS A 242 29.41 27.42 15.04
N GLY A 243 29.01 27.36 16.31
CA GLY A 243 29.22 28.40 17.31
C GLY A 243 28.20 29.54 17.25
N ASN A 244 27.26 29.52 16.30
CA ASN A 244 26.21 30.53 16.11
C ASN A 244 26.74 31.98 16.17
N PRO A 245 27.56 32.41 15.18
CA PRO A 245 28.31 33.68 15.26
C PRO A 245 27.45 34.95 15.42
N LYS A 246 26.17 34.90 15.05
CA LYS A 246 25.22 36.01 15.16
C LYS A 246 24.36 35.96 16.44
N GLY A 247 24.51 34.89 17.24
CA GLY A 247 23.79 34.69 18.48
C GLY A 247 22.27 34.55 18.29
N ILE A 248 21.83 33.85 17.24
CA ILE A 248 20.41 33.63 16.92
C ILE A 248 19.85 32.56 17.87
N ARG A 249 18.80 32.88 18.63
CA ARG A 249 18.22 32.00 19.64
C ARG A 249 16.75 31.69 19.41
N SER A 250 16.07 32.48 18.58
CA SER A 250 14.67 32.28 18.22
C SER A 250 14.37 32.75 16.79
N VAL A 251 13.13 32.57 16.34
CA VAL A 251 12.67 33.08 15.04
C VAL A 251 12.68 34.61 15.01
N GLU A 252 12.38 35.28 16.13
CA GLU A 252 12.39 36.75 16.24
C GLU A 252 13.78 37.34 15.97
N ASP A 253 14.85 36.65 16.36
CA ASP A 253 16.22 37.11 16.09
C ASP A 253 16.53 37.19 14.60
N LEU A 254 15.81 36.44 13.76
CA LEU A 254 15.92 36.51 12.31
C LEU A 254 15.43 37.86 11.75
N THR A 255 14.67 38.64 12.52
CA THR A 255 14.21 39.98 12.12
C THR A 255 15.23 41.09 12.39
N ARG A 256 16.36 40.78 13.04
CA ARG A 256 17.40 41.76 13.36
C ARG A 256 18.06 42.27 12.09
N GLU A 257 18.32 43.57 12.02
CA GLU A 257 18.98 44.18 10.86
C GLU A 257 20.36 43.56 10.60
N GLY A 258 20.68 43.31 9.32
CA GLY A 258 21.99 42.81 8.90
C GLY A 258 22.20 41.30 9.04
N ILE A 259 21.16 40.54 9.39
CA ILE A 259 21.17 39.07 9.32
C ILE A 259 20.86 38.63 7.87
N LYS A 260 21.70 37.77 7.30
CA LYS A 260 21.47 37.19 5.97
C LYS A 260 20.79 35.84 6.06
N ILE A 261 19.58 35.73 5.54
CA ILE A 261 18.77 34.50 5.65
C ILE A 261 18.60 33.83 4.29
N GLY A 262 18.69 32.51 4.28
CA GLY A 262 18.21 31.69 3.17
C GLY A 262 16.97 30.88 3.56
N VAL A 263 15.95 30.89 2.70
CA VAL A 263 14.75 30.07 2.86
C VAL A 263 14.44 29.31 1.59
N CYS A 264 13.62 28.26 1.68
CA CYS A 264 13.09 27.64 0.49
C CYS A 264 11.99 28.50 -0.14
N ASN A 265 11.87 28.48 -1.46
CA ASN A 265 10.83 29.21 -2.17
C ASN A 265 9.44 28.57 -1.94
N GLU A 266 8.47 29.39 -1.57
CA GLU A 266 7.09 29.01 -1.22
C GLU A 266 6.38 28.20 -2.33
N GLN A 267 6.59 28.55 -3.59
CA GLN A 267 5.89 27.91 -4.72
C GLN A 267 6.58 26.63 -5.22
N LEU A 268 7.90 26.52 -5.00
CA LEU A 268 8.70 25.42 -5.55
C LEU A 268 8.96 24.29 -4.54
N SER A 269 8.80 24.57 -3.24
CA SER A 269 9.27 23.69 -2.16
C SER A 269 8.26 23.56 -1.03
N ALA A 270 8.10 22.33 -0.52
CA ALA A 270 7.29 22.08 0.67
C ALA A 270 7.79 22.79 1.91
N LEU A 271 9.11 22.79 2.10
CA LEU A 271 9.77 23.53 3.17
C LEU A 271 9.51 25.02 3.05
N GLY A 272 9.47 25.56 1.83
CA GLY A 272 9.18 26.97 1.59
C GLY A 272 7.75 27.34 1.98
N ALA A 273 6.77 26.55 1.53
CA ALA A 273 5.36 26.76 1.89
C ALA A 273 5.12 26.65 3.39
N LEU A 274 5.67 25.62 4.03
CA LEU A 274 5.58 25.46 5.48
C LEU A 274 6.26 26.60 6.24
N THR A 275 7.46 27.01 5.81
CA THR A 275 8.16 28.16 6.41
C THR A 275 7.33 29.44 6.30
N ALA A 276 6.72 29.69 5.13
CA ALA A 276 5.87 30.84 4.91
C ALA A 276 4.64 30.82 5.84
N HIS A 277 3.92 29.70 5.92
CA HIS A 277 2.76 29.55 6.80
C HIS A 277 3.13 29.68 8.28
N LEU A 278 4.24 29.09 8.71
CA LEU A 278 4.76 29.18 10.07
C LEU A 278 5.09 30.63 10.44
N LEU A 279 5.80 31.35 9.57
CA LEU A 279 6.14 32.75 9.79
C LEU A 279 4.91 33.68 9.74
N ASP A 280 3.91 33.37 8.92
CA ASP A 280 2.63 34.08 8.88
C ASP A 280 1.87 33.89 10.19
N ALA A 281 1.77 32.67 10.70
CA ALA A 281 1.12 32.35 11.97
C ALA A 281 1.80 33.06 13.17
N MET A 282 3.12 33.23 13.11
CA MET A 282 3.90 33.99 14.10
C MET A 282 3.83 35.52 13.91
N GLY A 283 3.25 36.02 12.81
CA GLY A 283 3.26 37.44 12.47
C GLY A 283 4.65 38.01 12.16
N LEU A 284 5.59 37.15 11.76
CA LEU A 284 7.00 37.50 11.53
C LEU A 284 7.40 37.49 10.04
N LYS A 285 6.54 36.97 9.13
CA LYS A 285 6.89 36.75 7.72
C LYS A 285 7.51 37.98 7.05
N GLU A 286 6.82 39.11 7.04
CA GLU A 286 7.32 40.33 6.36
C GLU A 286 8.72 40.74 6.87
N ARG A 287 8.91 40.71 8.20
CA ARG A 287 10.17 41.13 8.84
C ARG A 287 11.30 40.15 8.60
N VAL A 288 11.03 38.84 8.60
CA VAL A 288 12.02 37.82 8.26
C VAL A 288 12.36 37.87 6.78
N MET A 289 11.36 38.01 5.91
CA MET A 289 11.55 38.09 4.46
C MET A 289 12.35 39.33 4.04
N ALA A 290 12.30 40.43 4.79
CA ALA A 290 13.14 41.61 4.56
C ALA A 290 14.66 41.29 4.69
N ASN A 291 15.02 40.25 5.44
CA ASN A 291 16.39 39.78 5.65
C ASN A 291 16.75 38.56 4.77
N VAL A 292 15.80 38.05 3.98
CA VAL A 292 16.05 36.93 3.06
C VAL A 292 16.82 37.42 1.84
N VAL A 293 18.04 36.93 1.68
CA VAL A 293 18.92 37.29 0.56
C VAL A 293 18.90 36.26 -0.57
N VAL A 294 18.39 35.06 -0.32
CA VAL A 294 18.31 33.98 -1.31
C VAL A 294 17.11 33.08 -1.04
N GLN A 295 16.48 32.60 -2.12
CA GLN A 295 15.47 31.56 -2.07
C GLN A 295 15.86 30.40 -2.97
N GLN A 296 15.67 29.16 -2.51
CA GLN A 296 16.02 27.94 -3.25
C GLN A 296 14.84 26.97 -3.33
N ALA A 297 14.82 26.09 -4.33
CA ALA A 297 13.84 25.01 -4.37
C ALA A 297 14.17 23.87 -3.39
N VAL A 298 15.44 23.74 -2.98
CA VAL A 298 15.96 22.59 -2.21
C VAL A 298 16.76 23.08 -1.00
N GLY A 299 16.43 22.56 0.19
CA GLY A 299 17.05 22.95 1.45
C GLY A 299 18.55 22.67 1.52
N ASP A 300 19.04 21.60 0.88
CA ASP A 300 20.47 21.27 0.87
C ASP A 300 21.35 22.36 0.24
N MET A 301 20.81 23.10 -0.74
CA MET A 301 21.52 24.23 -1.34
C MET A 301 21.69 25.39 -0.35
N LEU A 302 20.69 25.62 0.50
CA LEU A 302 20.76 26.62 1.58
C LEU A 302 21.79 26.21 2.63
N VAL A 303 21.81 24.94 3.02
CA VAL A 303 22.80 24.42 3.98
C VAL A 303 24.22 24.55 3.42
N ALA A 304 24.43 24.29 2.13
CA ALA A 304 25.74 24.47 1.50
C ALA A 304 26.20 25.95 1.55
N GLN A 305 25.32 26.90 1.23
CA GLN A 305 25.62 28.34 1.30
C GLN A 305 25.86 28.83 2.73
N LEU A 306 25.12 28.30 3.72
CA LEU A 306 25.36 28.57 5.13
C LEU A 306 26.79 28.16 5.54
N VAL A 307 27.19 26.94 5.19
CA VAL A 307 28.53 26.40 5.50
C VAL A 307 29.62 27.19 4.77
N ALA A 308 29.37 27.62 3.53
CA ALA A 308 30.31 28.43 2.75
C ALA A 308 30.55 29.84 3.33
N GLY A 309 29.67 30.34 4.20
CA GLY A 309 29.80 31.67 4.79
C GLY A 309 28.83 32.72 4.24
N ASP A 310 28.04 32.37 3.23
CA ASP A 310 27.22 33.33 2.47
C ASP A 310 25.98 33.79 3.25
N LEU A 311 25.47 32.92 4.12
CA LEU A 311 24.26 33.13 4.92
C LEU A 311 24.59 33.05 6.40
N ASP A 312 23.85 33.78 7.24
CA ASP A 312 23.98 33.71 8.69
C ASP A 312 23.07 32.63 9.30
N ALA A 313 21.91 32.42 8.68
CA ALA A 313 20.91 31.44 9.11
C ALA A 313 20.12 30.89 7.93
N VAL A 314 19.60 29.68 8.08
CA VAL A 314 18.63 29.10 7.15
C VAL A 314 17.50 28.40 7.90
N ILE A 315 16.30 28.40 7.34
CA ILE A 315 15.17 27.61 7.86
C ILE A 315 15.05 26.35 7.00
N VAL A 316 15.33 25.20 7.60
CA VAL A 316 15.44 23.90 6.91
C VAL A 316 14.86 22.76 7.73
N TYR A 317 14.73 21.57 7.14
CA TYR A 317 14.40 20.38 7.93
C TYR A 317 15.61 19.91 8.74
N SER A 318 15.36 19.31 9.90
CA SER A 318 16.39 18.63 10.71
C SER A 318 17.22 17.64 9.88
N ALA A 319 16.57 16.92 8.95
CA ALA A 319 17.20 15.98 8.03
C ALA A 319 18.26 16.63 7.12
N ASN A 320 18.08 17.90 6.69
CA ASN A 320 19.04 18.57 5.79
C ASN A 320 20.41 18.81 6.44
N ILE A 321 20.45 18.88 7.77
CA ILE A 321 21.67 19.13 8.55
C ILE A 321 22.19 17.88 9.26
N ALA A 322 21.50 16.74 9.12
CA ALA A 322 21.80 15.51 9.85
C ALA A 322 23.26 15.03 9.64
N THR A 323 23.79 15.18 8.41
CA THR A 323 25.16 14.80 8.03
C THR A 323 26.19 15.91 8.19
N ARG A 324 25.80 17.09 8.70
CA ARG A 324 26.66 18.28 8.80
C ARG A 324 26.75 18.87 10.21
N ARG A 325 26.39 18.08 11.24
CA ARG A 325 26.35 18.51 12.66
C ARG A 325 27.67 19.09 13.20
N ASP A 326 28.79 18.76 12.57
CA ASP A 326 30.11 19.31 12.90
C ASP A 326 30.33 20.73 12.38
N SER A 327 29.60 21.15 11.34
CA SER A 327 29.73 22.45 10.67
C SER A 327 28.59 23.43 10.97
N VAL A 328 27.45 22.92 11.45
CA VAL A 328 26.26 23.73 11.75
C VAL A 328 25.75 23.47 13.16
N ASP A 329 25.11 24.49 13.74
CA ASP A 329 24.28 24.35 14.94
C ASP A 329 22.80 24.48 14.56
N SER A 330 21.96 23.71 15.25
CA SER A 330 20.51 23.66 15.03
C SER A 330 19.78 24.27 16.21
N LEU A 331 18.77 25.08 15.93
CA LEU A 331 17.85 25.64 16.91
C LEU A 331 16.42 25.19 16.57
N PRO A 332 15.69 24.58 17.53
CA PRO A 332 14.29 24.26 17.32
C PRO A 332 13.47 25.55 17.23
N ILE A 333 12.44 25.55 16.38
CA ILE A 333 11.50 26.68 16.30
C ILE A 333 10.52 26.66 17.49
N GLY A 334 10.17 25.47 18.00
CA GLY A 334 9.35 25.31 19.21
C GLY A 334 7.85 25.58 19.01
N ASP A 335 7.39 25.56 17.76
CA ASP A 335 5.98 25.72 17.37
C ASP A 335 5.41 24.38 16.85
N GLU A 336 4.13 24.10 17.08
CA GLU A 336 3.50 22.87 16.59
C GLU A 336 3.47 22.78 15.06
N GLY A 337 3.37 23.93 14.37
CA GLY A 337 3.43 24.04 12.92
C GLY A 337 4.84 23.91 12.33
N ALA A 338 5.88 23.76 13.17
CA ALA A 338 7.25 23.52 12.72
C ALA A 338 7.51 22.04 12.39
N ARG A 339 6.53 21.35 11.81
CA ARG A 339 6.61 19.94 11.43
C ARG A 339 6.11 19.75 10.01
N ALA A 340 6.74 18.82 9.30
CA ALA A 340 6.28 18.38 7.99
C ALA A 340 5.87 16.91 8.05
N LEU A 341 4.71 16.58 7.48
CA LEU A 341 4.16 15.24 7.43
C LEU A 341 4.39 14.60 6.06
N GLN A 342 5.32 13.64 5.97
CA GLN A 342 5.56 12.92 4.73
C GLN A 342 4.48 11.89 4.50
N THR A 343 4.02 11.79 3.26
CA THR A 343 2.93 10.89 2.86
C THR A 343 3.33 10.06 1.64
N PHE A 344 2.71 8.90 1.48
CA PHE A 344 2.86 8.02 0.32
C PHE A 344 1.51 7.74 -0.32
N SER A 345 1.44 7.79 -1.64
CA SER A 345 0.22 7.61 -2.41
C SER A 345 0.46 6.74 -3.65
N ILE A 346 -0.52 5.88 -3.96
CA ILE A 346 -0.57 5.06 -5.18
C ILE A 346 -1.59 5.68 -6.13
N ARG A 347 -1.18 5.89 -7.39
CA ARG A 347 -2.04 6.48 -8.42
C ARG A 347 -3.22 5.54 -8.71
N SER A 348 -4.42 6.10 -8.82
CA SER A 348 -5.65 5.33 -9.07
C SER A 348 -5.59 4.55 -10.38
N GLU A 349 -4.92 5.09 -11.41
CA GLU A 349 -4.72 4.40 -12.69
C GLU A 349 -3.37 3.67 -12.81
N SER A 350 -2.63 3.48 -11.71
CA SER A 350 -1.41 2.65 -11.78
C SER A 350 -1.77 1.22 -12.14
N ARG A 351 -0.99 0.63 -13.05
CA ARG A 351 -1.06 -0.77 -13.45
C ARG A 351 -0.22 -1.71 -12.56
N TYR A 352 0.42 -1.16 -11.53
CA TYR A 352 1.38 -1.84 -10.65
C TYR A 352 1.04 -1.65 -9.15
N LYS A 353 -0.24 -1.53 -8.81
CA LYS A 353 -0.69 -1.25 -7.44
C LYS A 353 -0.25 -2.32 -6.44
N ASN A 354 -0.26 -3.60 -6.81
CA ASN A 354 0.13 -4.66 -5.88
C ASN A 354 1.65 -4.66 -5.63
N ILE A 355 2.47 -4.37 -6.65
CA ILE A 355 3.91 -4.12 -6.46
C ILE A 355 4.11 -2.91 -5.52
N LEU A 356 3.41 -1.80 -5.75
CA LEU A 356 3.55 -0.60 -4.90
C LEU A 356 3.09 -0.81 -3.46
N ARG A 357 2.03 -1.60 -3.22
CA ARG A 357 1.62 -2.02 -1.88
C ARG A 357 2.72 -2.83 -1.18
N ARG A 358 3.36 -3.77 -1.89
CA ARG A 358 4.50 -4.51 -1.34
C ARG A 358 5.70 -3.60 -1.08
N PHE A 359 5.92 -2.58 -1.91
CA PHE A 359 6.97 -1.59 -1.67
C PHE A 359 6.67 -0.78 -0.40
N PHE A 360 5.43 -0.34 -0.20
CA PHE A 360 5.02 0.33 1.03
C PHE A 360 5.23 -0.56 2.26
N GLU A 361 4.88 -1.85 2.20
CA GLU A 361 5.18 -2.80 3.28
C GLU A 361 6.69 -3.03 3.49
N LYS A 362 7.51 -2.99 2.44
CA LYS A 362 8.99 -3.00 2.58
C LYS A 362 9.50 -1.77 3.33
N LEU A 363 8.88 -0.60 3.15
CA LEU A 363 9.23 0.60 3.94
C LEU A 363 8.96 0.41 5.44
N LYS A 364 8.07 -0.51 5.82
CA LYS A 364 7.77 -0.86 7.22
C LYS A 364 8.72 -1.87 7.85
N SER A 365 9.68 -2.42 7.09
CA SER A 365 10.69 -3.34 7.66
C SER A 365 11.63 -2.62 8.62
N ASP A 366 12.11 -3.32 9.67
CA ASP A 366 13.01 -2.74 10.69
C ASP A 366 14.21 -2.01 10.07
N VAL A 367 14.81 -2.59 9.02
CA VAL A 367 15.93 -1.98 8.28
C VAL A 367 15.52 -0.66 7.61
N SER A 368 14.35 -0.62 6.98
CA SER A 368 13.83 0.63 6.40
C SER A 368 13.54 1.65 7.47
N LEU A 369 12.89 1.26 8.57
CA LEU A 369 12.55 2.18 9.67
C LEU A 369 13.80 2.80 10.30
N GLN A 370 14.86 2.01 10.49
CA GLN A 370 16.15 2.51 10.96
C GLN A 370 16.74 3.57 10.01
N ARG A 371 16.61 3.41 8.69
CA ARG A 371 17.08 4.41 7.72
C ARG A 371 16.37 5.76 7.86
N TYR A 372 15.07 5.74 8.16
CA TYR A 372 14.34 6.98 8.48
C TYR A 372 14.88 7.63 9.75
N GLU A 373 15.07 6.86 10.82
CA GLU A 373 15.59 7.38 12.09
C GLU A 373 17.02 7.94 11.95
N ASP A 374 17.91 7.23 11.26
CA ASP A 374 19.29 7.65 10.99
C ASP A 374 19.33 8.96 10.18
N ALA A 375 18.36 9.15 9.27
CA ALA A 375 18.18 10.37 8.52
C ALA A 375 17.40 11.46 9.27
N SER A 376 17.18 11.28 10.59
CA SER A 376 16.50 12.23 11.49
C SER A 376 15.01 12.46 11.19
N PHE A 377 14.34 11.45 10.64
CA PHE A 377 12.87 11.42 10.53
C PHE A 377 12.26 10.73 11.75
N THR A 378 11.09 11.21 12.18
CA THR A 378 10.22 10.52 13.12
C THR A 378 9.31 9.56 12.35
N VAL A 379 9.40 8.26 12.61
CA VAL A 379 8.67 7.23 11.86
C VAL A 379 7.20 7.14 12.28
N LEU A 380 6.28 7.17 11.29
CA LEU A 380 4.84 6.91 11.48
C LEU A 380 4.38 5.60 10.79
N LEU A 381 5.19 5.06 9.88
CA LEU A 381 4.93 3.88 9.05
C LEU A 381 4.39 2.64 9.81
N LYS A 382 4.81 2.41 11.07
CA LYS A 382 4.42 1.20 11.84
C LYS A 382 2.90 1.04 11.96
N ASN A 383 2.18 2.14 12.14
CA ASN A 383 0.74 2.16 12.32
C ASN A 383 0.00 2.64 11.06
N SER A 384 0.72 2.83 9.96
CA SER A 384 0.18 3.37 8.73
C SER A 384 -0.26 2.25 7.79
N SER A 385 -1.34 2.53 7.07
CA SER A 385 -1.92 1.66 6.06
C SER A 385 -2.26 2.48 4.83
N LEU A 386 -2.05 1.89 3.65
CA LEU A 386 -2.60 2.45 2.43
C LEU A 386 -4.13 2.38 2.50
N PRO A 387 -4.84 3.40 1.99
CA PRO A 387 -6.28 3.30 1.83
C PRO A 387 -6.62 2.09 0.96
N ASP A 388 -7.67 1.37 1.34
CA ASP A 388 -8.24 0.33 0.50
C ASP A 388 -8.60 0.93 -0.86
N GLU A 389 -8.41 0.16 -1.93
CA GLU A 389 -8.97 0.51 -3.23
C GLU A 389 -10.45 0.84 -3.01
N LYS A 390 -10.89 2.04 -3.42
CA LYS A 390 -12.32 2.34 -3.46
C LYS A 390 -12.97 1.20 -4.24
N LYS A 391 -13.71 0.34 -3.55
CA LYS A 391 -14.62 -0.59 -4.21
C LYS A 391 -15.57 0.32 -4.97
N HIS A 392 -15.48 0.29 -6.30
CA HIS A 392 -16.53 0.88 -7.11
C HIS A 392 -17.77 0.02 -6.82
N ASP A 393 -18.66 0.57 -5.98
CA ASP A 393 -19.99 0.03 -5.69
C ASP A 393 -20.83 -0.09 -6.97
#